data_AF-A0A0B2BX66-F1
#
_entry.id   AF-A0A0B2BX66-F1
#
_cell.length_a   1.000
_cell.length_b   1.000
_cell.length_c   1.000
_cell.angle_alpha   90.00
_cell.angle_beta   90.00
_cell.angle_gamma   90.00
#
_symmetry.space_group_name_H-M   'P 1'
#
loop_
_entity.id
_entity.type
_entity.pdbx_description
1 polymer ?
#
loop_
_entity_poly.entity_id
_entity_poly.type
_entity_poly.pdbx_seq_one_letter_code
_entity_poly.pdbx_strand_id
1 'polypeptide(L)'
;MRRRNYILIGLAMIASASTVSAGQDSSDRLLQAARTIGSMIGLSPEGLDLWAGHSVENSSYDRYTRSTEIDRAIGEQLALENPDRGILVELAAEQVAEAERLERLEQEQLIDIAFRLSEADRRTLGRYMVRSADESRRKAGAVLQALP
;
A
#
# COMPACT_ATOMS: atom_id res chain seq x y z
N MET A 1 -8.54 -10.90 -24.23
CA MET A 1 -7.76 -10.10 -23.24
C MET A 1 -8.71 -9.51 -22.22
N ARG A 2 -8.74 -10.03 -20.99
CA ARG A 2 -9.62 -9.54 -19.90
C ARG A 2 -8.93 -8.37 -19.19
N ARG A 3 -9.49 -7.16 -19.27
CA ARG A 3 -9.02 -5.97 -18.56
C ARG A 3 -9.38 -6.12 -17.08
N ARG A 4 -8.36 -6.12 -16.20
CA ARG A 4 -8.53 -6.09 -14.74
C ARG A 4 -8.56 -4.62 -14.31
N ASN A 5 -9.72 -4.15 -13.87
CA ASN A 5 -9.82 -2.85 -13.20
C ASN A 5 -9.40 -3.04 -11.74
N TYR A 6 -8.23 -2.53 -11.38
CA TYR A 6 -7.77 -2.50 -9.99
C TYR A 6 -8.31 -1.22 -9.34
N ILE A 7 -9.29 -1.37 -8.44
CA ILE A 7 -9.70 -0.29 -7.54
C ILE A 7 -8.72 -0.31 -6.37
N LEU A 8 -7.82 0.67 -6.35
CA LEU A 8 -7.01 1.08 -5.21
C LEU A 8 -7.93 1.33 -4.01
N ILE A 9 -7.85 0.48 -2.99
CA ILE A 9 -8.36 0.83 -1.66
C ILE A 9 -7.21 1.54 -0.96
N GLY A 10 -7.17 2.86 -1.14
CA GLY A 10 -6.32 3.75 -0.40
C GLY A 10 -6.68 3.73 1.08
N LEU A 11 -5.74 3.34 1.92
CA LEU A 11 -5.74 3.71 3.33
C LEU A 11 -5.15 5.13 3.43
N ALA A 12 -5.95 6.14 3.10
CA ALA A 12 -5.61 7.53 3.27
C ALA A 12 -6.12 8.03 4.62
N MET A 13 -5.23 8.17 5.61
CA MET A 13 -5.27 9.08 6.76
C MET A 13 -3.86 9.04 7.35
N ILE A 14 -3.08 10.13 7.52
CA ILE A 14 -3.41 11.42 8.11
C ILE A 14 -2.48 12.47 7.47
N ALA A 15 -3.06 13.52 6.86
CA ALA A 15 -2.38 14.79 6.65
C ALA A 15 -2.82 15.76 7.74
N SER A 16 -1.88 16.23 8.54
CA SER A 16 -2.01 17.48 9.32
C SER A 16 -0.62 18.08 9.46
N ALA A 17 -0.40 19.18 8.76
CA ALA A 17 0.83 19.94 8.77
C ALA A 17 1.04 20.61 10.14
N SER A 18 2.22 20.43 10.72
CA SER A 18 2.82 21.35 11.69
C SER A 18 4.34 21.18 11.60
N THR A 19 5.00 22.30 11.30
CA THR A 19 6.42 22.41 11.00
C THR A 19 7.28 22.35 12.27
N VAL A 20 8.46 21.71 12.15
CA VAL A 20 9.62 21.78 13.05
C VAL A 20 9.57 20.93 14.35
N SER A 21 9.28 19.63 14.22
CA SER A 21 9.79 18.50 15.05
C SER A 21 9.58 17.16 14.30
N ALA A 22 9.55 17.20 12.97
CA ALA A 22 8.79 16.24 12.16
C ALA A 22 9.48 14.89 11.91
N GLY A 23 10.80 14.77 12.14
CA GLY A 23 11.55 13.54 11.84
C GLY A 23 11.38 12.44 12.90
N GLN A 24 11.47 12.80 14.18
CA GLN A 24 11.31 11.83 15.28
C GLN A 24 9.83 11.51 15.53
N ASP A 25 8.96 12.52 15.51
CA ASP A 25 7.51 12.33 15.70
C ASP A 25 6.88 11.47 14.61
N SER A 26 7.39 11.51 13.37
CA SER A 26 6.89 10.67 12.27
C SER A 26 7.37 9.22 12.40
N SER A 27 8.65 9.01 12.74
CA SER A 27 9.22 7.68 12.97
C SER A 27 8.52 6.95 14.13
N ASP A 28 8.28 7.63 15.24
CA ASP A 28 7.61 7.04 16.42
C ASP A 28 6.16 6.67 16.12
N ARG A 29 5.44 7.50 15.35
CA ARG A 29 4.08 7.18 14.88
C ARG A 29 4.06 5.99 13.93
N LEU A 30 5.02 5.91 12.99
CA LEU A 30 5.16 4.79 12.08
C LEU A 30 5.47 3.50 12.84
N LEU A 31 6.37 3.56 13.83
CA LEU A 31 6.69 2.43 14.69
C LEU A 31 5.47 1.95 15.49
N GLN A 32 4.70 2.89 16.07
CA GLN A 32 3.48 2.56 16.81
C GLN A 32 2.39 1.96 15.91
N ALA A 33 2.21 2.51 14.70
CA ALA A 33 1.29 1.97 13.71
C ALA A 33 1.71 0.55 13.27
N ALA A 34 3.00 0.34 13.00
CA ALA A 34 3.55 -0.96 12.62
C ALA A 34 3.36 -2.00 13.74
N ARG A 35 3.61 -1.63 15.01
CA ARG A 35 3.32 -2.49 16.17
C ARG A 35 1.84 -2.83 16.29
N THR A 36 0.96 -1.85 16.09
CA THR A 36 -0.50 -2.06 16.12
C THR A 36 -0.91 -3.06 15.05
N ILE A 37 -0.45 -2.88 13.81
CA ILE A 37 -0.73 -3.80 12.70
C ILE A 37 -0.19 -5.21 13.01
N GLY A 38 1.06 -5.32 13.44
CA GLY A 38 1.66 -6.60 13.81
C GLY A 38 0.86 -7.31 14.91
N SER A 39 0.31 -6.56 15.88
CA SER A 39 -0.49 -7.12 16.97
C SER A 39 -1.82 -7.68 16.47
N MET A 40 -2.43 -7.00 15.49
CA MET A 40 -3.66 -7.47 14.82
C MET A 40 -3.41 -8.70 13.94
N ILE A 41 -2.19 -8.85 13.40
CA ILE A 41 -1.75 -10.05 12.70
C ILE A 41 -1.58 -11.22 13.68
N GLY A 42 -1.26 -10.93 14.95
CA GLY A 42 -1.07 -11.91 16.02
C GLY A 42 0.38 -12.37 16.16
N LEU A 43 1.35 -11.52 15.82
CA LEU A 43 2.77 -11.80 16.04
C LEU A 43 3.11 -11.81 17.53
N SER A 44 4.10 -12.62 17.91
CA SER A 44 4.73 -12.59 19.23
C SER A 44 5.37 -11.22 19.53
N PRO A 45 5.62 -10.85 20.80
CA PRO A 45 6.33 -9.61 21.14
C PRO A 45 7.65 -9.42 20.38
N GLU A 46 8.46 -10.48 20.26
CA GLU A 46 9.72 -10.45 19.52
C GLU A 46 9.48 -10.27 18.01
N GLY A 47 8.47 -10.94 17.46
CA GLY A 47 8.06 -10.78 16.07
C GLY A 47 7.52 -9.39 15.75
N LEU A 48 6.82 -8.75 16.71
CA LEU A 48 6.33 -7.38 16.60
C LEU A 48 7.46 -6.37 16.47
N ASP A 49 8.49 -6.50 17.29
CA ASP A 49 9.62 -5.58 17.24
C ASP A 49 10.43 -5.74 15.95
N LEU A 50 10.63 -6.98 15.48
CA LEU A 50 11.25 -7.23 14.17
C LEU A 50 10.41 -6.64 13.02
N TRP A 51 9.10 -6.87 13.05
CA TRP A 51 8.17 -6.33 12.05
C TRP A 51 8.17 -4.80 12.05
N ALA A 52 8.11 -4.18 13.24
CA ALA A 52 8.03 -2.74 13.38
C ALA A 52 9.33 -2.07 12.95
N GLY A 53 10.48 -2.60 13.36
CA GLY A 53 11.80 -2.13 12.91
C GLY A 53 11.93 -2.22 11.39
N HIS A 54 11.58 -3.36 10.80
CA HIS A 54 11.61 -3.55 9.35
C HIS A 54 10.64 -2.61 8.62
N SER A 55 9.45 -2.36 9.17
CA SER A 55 8.47 -1.43 8.58
C SER A 55 8.99 0.00 8.54
N VAL A 56 9.68 0.45 9.60
CA VAL A 56 10.28 1.79 9.67
C VAL A 56 11.49 1.90 8.75
N GLU A 57 12.35 0.88 8.68
CA GLU A 57 13.49 0.84 7.74
C GLU A 57 13.03 0.95 6.29
N ASN A 58 11.88 0.33 5.97
CA ASN A 58 11.34 0.31 4.61
C ASN A 58 10.33 1.41 4.32
N SER A 59 9.92 2.21 5.30
CA SER A 59 9.07 3.37 5.08
C SER A 59 9.91 4.51 4.49
N SER A 60 10.05 4.53 3.16
CA SER A 60 10.57 5.70 2.46
C SER A 60 9.44 6.71 2.22
N TYR A 61 9.70 7.97 2.54
CA TYR A 61 8.82 9.10 2.17
C TYR A 61 8.51 9.11 0.67
N ASP A 62 9.47 8.64 -0.15
CA ASP A 62 9.35 8.62 -1.60
C ASP A 62 8.57 7.45 -2.20
N ARG A 63 8.08 6.50 -1.38
CA ARG A 63 7.41 5.29 -1.92
C ARG A 63 6.22 5.64 -2.82
N TYR A 64 5.43 6.65 -2.44
CA TYR A 64 4.21 7.04 -3.15
C TYR A 64 4.35 8.33 -3.97
N THR A 65 5.56 8.90 -4.07
CA THR A 65 5.80 10.15 -4.81
C THR A 65 5.36 10.02 -6.26
N ARG A 66 5.77 8.94 -6.94
CA ARG A 66 5.39 8.70 -8.34
C ARG A 66 3.87 8.55 -8.54
N SER A 67 3.19 7.78 -7.68
CA SER A 67 1.72 7.67 -7.73
C SER A 67 1.07 9.04 -7.57
N THR A 68 1.57 9.85 -6.64
CA THR A 68 1.04 11.20 -6.39
C THR A 68 1.25 12.12 -7.59
N GLU A 69 2.40 12.02 -8.27
CA GLU A 69 2.70 12.76 -9.49
C GLU A 69 1.77 12.38 -10.64
N ILE A 70 1.47 11.09 -10.81
CA ILE A 70 0.53 10.59 -11.81
C ILE A 70 -0.89 11.08 -11.49
N ASP A 71 -1.35 10.96 -10.24
CA ASP A 71 -2.66 11.45 -9.81
C ASP A 71 -2.82 12.96 -10.04
N ARG A 72 -1.75 13.74 -9.75
CA ARG A 72 -1.71 15.18 -10.05
C ARG A 72 -1.83 15.43 -11.55
N ALA A 73 -1.07 14.72 -12.39
CA ALA A 73 -1.12 14.88 -13.84
C ALA A 73 -2.50 14.55 -14.41
N ILE A 74 -3.17 13.52 -13.88
CA ILE A 74 -4.56 13.20 -14.24
C ILE A 74 -5.48 14.36 -13.87
N GLY A 75 -5.36 14.89 -12.65
CA GLY A 75 -6.15 16.03 -12.19
C GLY A 75 -5.96 17.29 -13.04
N GLU A 76 -4.71 17.59 -13.40
CA GLU A 76 -4.36 18.71 -14.28
C GLU A 76 -4.97 18.55 -15.67
N GLN A 77 -4.89 17.34 -16.26
CA GLN A 77 -5.45 17.05 -17.57
C GLN A 77 -6.99 17.14 -17.59
N LEU A 78 -7.64 16.73 -16.51
CA LEU A 78 -9.10 16.83 -16.33
C LEU A 78 -9.56 18.27 -16.09
N ALA A 79 -8.71 19.13 -15.54
CA ALA A 79 -9.03 20.52 -15.25
C ALA A 79 -8.97 21.45 -16.48
N LEU A 80 -8.42 20.98 -17.61
CA LEU A 80 -8.37 21.74 -18.86
C LEU A 80 -9.78 21.91 -19.46
N GLU A 81 -9.98 23.00 -20.20
CA GLU A 81 -11.26 23.28 -20.89
C GLU A 81 -11.62 22.18 -21.90
N ASN A 82 -10.62 21.60 -22.56
CA ASN A 82 -10.75 20.47 -23.47
C ASN A 82 -9.78 19.34 -23.07
N PRO A 83 -10.17 18.45 -22.13
CA PRO A 83 -9.32 17.34 -21.72
C PRO A 83 -9.01 16.39 -22.87
N ASP A 84 -7.73 16.06 -23.05
CA ASP A 84 -7.28 15.06 -24.00
C ASP A 84 -7.48 13.65 -23.44
N ARG A 85 -8.38 12.91 -24.07
CA ARG A 85 -8.70 11.53 -23.72
C ARG A 85 -7.52 10.58 -23.95
N GLY A 86 -6.67 10.84 -24.95
CA GLY A 86 -5.48 10.03 -25.22
C GLY A 86 -4.51 10.07 -24.04
N ILE A 87 -4.19 11.28 -23.58
CA ILE A 87 -3.32 11.50 -22.41
C ILE A 87 -3.90 10.86 -21.15
N LEU A 88 -5.21 10.99 -20.92
CA LEU A 88 -5.86 10.36 -19.76
C LEU A 88 -5.78 8.83 -19.78
N VAL A 89 -5.85 8.21 -20.97
CA VAL A 89 -5.70 6.75 -21.10
C VAL A 89 -4.26 6.32 -20.81
N GLU A 90 -3.26 7.10 -21.25
CA GLU A 90 -1.85 6.86 -20.97
C GLU A 90 -1.55 6.98 -19.47
N LEU A 91 -1.97 8.08 -18.84
CA LEU A 91 -1.80 8.31 -17.40
C LEU A 91 -2.52 7.24 -16.55
N ALA A 92 -3.71 6.81 -16.96
CA ALA A 92 -4.41 5.71 -16.28
C ALA A 92 -3.64 4.38 -16.39
N ALA A 93 -3.01 4.10 -17.53
CA ALA A 93 -2.17 2.92 -17.69
C ALA A 93 -0.91 3.00 -16.83
N GLU A 94 -0.29 4.17 -16.74
CA GLU A 94 0.84 4.42 -15.83
C GLU A 94 0.45 4.22 -14.37
N GLN A 95 -0.73 4.70 -13.96
CA GLN A 95 -1.22 4.53 -12.59
C GLN A 95 -1.43 3.06 -12.23
N VAL A 96 -1.95 2.26 -13.17
CA VAL A 96 -2.08 0.81 -12.98
C VAL A 96 -0.70 0.15 -12.85
N ALA A 97 0.25 0.50 -13.72
CA ALA A 97 1.60 -0.06 -13.67
C ALA A 97 2.32 0.29 -12.36
N GLU A 98 2.14 1.51 -11.85
CA GLU A 98 2.71 1.94 -10.57
C GLU A 98 2.04 1.23 -9.39
N ALA A 99 0.72 1.06 -9.40
CA ALA A 99 0.02 0.28 -8.39
C ALA A 99 0.52 -1.17 -8.33
N GLU A 100 0.72 -1.82 -9.48
CA GLU A 100 1.29 -3.17 -9.55
C GLU A 100 2.75 -3.22 -9.05
N ARG A 101 3.53 -2.17 -9.30
CA ARG A 101 4.90 -2.05 -8.78
C ARG A 101 4.91 -1.95 -7.25
N LEU A 102 4.03 -1.14 -6.68
CA LEU A 102 3.89 -0.97 -5.24
C LEU A 102 3.43 -2.26 -4.57
N GLU A 103 2.46 -2.96 -5.16
CA GLU A 103 2.00 -4.26 -4.63
C GLU A 103 3.14 -5.29 -4.60
N ARG A 104 3.96 -5.38 -5.66
CA ARG A 104 5.13 -6.27 -5.67
C ARG A 104 6.13 -5.91 -4.58
N LEU A 105 6.42 -4.62 -4.41
CA LEU A 105 7.34 -4.14 -3.36
C LEU A 105 6.83 -4.51 -1.96
N GLU A 106 5.52 -4.35 -1.71
CA GLU A 106 4.90 -4.76 -0.45
C GLU A 106 5.00 -6.27 -0.23
N GLN A 107 4.75 -7.09 -1.27
CA GLN A 107 4.90 -8.54 -1.19
C GLN A 107 6.36 -8.96 -0.91
N GLU A 108 7.33 -8.33 -1.57
CA GLU A 108 8.75 -8.57 -1.34
C GLU A 108 9.15 -8.26 0.11
N GLN A 109 8.64 -7.17 0.68
CA GLN A 109 8.89 -6.81 2.09
C GLN A 109 8.29 -7.81 3.07
N LEU A 110 7.06 -8.28 2.81
CA LEU A 110 6.44 -9.34 3.61
C LEU A 110 7.25 -10.64 3.58
N ILE A 111 7.84 -10.97 2.43
CA ILE A 111 8.70 -12.14 2.28
C ILE A 111 10.04 -11.93 3.01
N ASP A 112 10.67 -10.76 2.89
CA ASP A 112 11.94 -10.47 3.54
C ASP A 112 11.81 -10.55 5.07
N ILE A 113 10.79 -9.92 5.65
CA ILE A 113 10.56 -10.00 7.10
C ILE A 113 10.21 -11.42 7.54
N ALA A 114 9.48 -12.19 6.72
CA ALA A 114 9.18 -13.58 7.03
C ALA A 114 10.46 -14.37 7.28
N PHE A 115 11.52 -14.21 6.49
CA PHE A 115 12.77 -14.93 6.71
C PHE A 115 13.47 -14.63 8.04
N ARG A 116 13.18 -13.48 8.65
CA ARG A 116 13.76 -13.03 9.94
C ARG A 116 12.91 -13.45 11.14
N LEU A 117 11.66 -13.81 10.94
CA LEU A 117 10.72 -14.18 12.01
C LEU A 117 10.93 -15.62 12.52
N SER A 118 10.44 -15.87 13.74
CA SER A 118 10.35 -17.22 14.30
C SER A 118 9.47 -18.12 13.43
N GLU A 119 9.60 -19.44 13.56
CA GLU A 119 8.75 -20.36 12.80
C GLU A 119 7.25 -20.16 13.07
N ALA A 120 6.88 -19.92 14.33
CA ALA A 120 5.49 -19.67 14.71
C ALA A 120 4.96 -18.38 14.06
N ASP A 121 5.74 -17.30 14.13
CA ASP A 121 5.36 -16.00 13.57
C ASP A 121 5.32 -16.02 12.04
N ARG A 122 6.24 -16.73 11.38
CA ARG A 122 6.18 -16.97 9.92
C ARG A 122 4.88 -17.63 9.50
N ARG A 123 4.42 -18.64 10.24
CA ARG A 123 3.13 -19.30 9.96
C ARG A 123 1.96 -18.34 10.17
N THR A 124 2.02 -17.50 11.20
CA THR A 124 1.01 -16.46 11.46
C THR A 124 0.95 -15.44 10.33
N LEU A 125 2.10 -14.89 9.92
CA LEU A 125 2.21 -13.97 8.81
C LEU A 125 1.74 -14.61 7.49
N GLY A 126 2.11 -15.85 7.22
CA GLY A 126 1.65 -16.59 6.05
C GLY A 126 0.13 -16.76 6.00
N ARG A 127 -0.52 -17.08 7.13
CA ARG A 127 -2.00 -17.13 7.22
C ARG A 127 -2.63 -15.77 6.94
N TYR A 128 -2.03 -14.70 7.45
CA TYR A 128 -2.47 -13.35 7.19
C TYR A 128 -2.39 -13.01 5.68
N MET A 129 -1.28 -13.32 5.03
CA MET A 129 -1.09 -13.09 3.59
C MET A 129 -2.14 -13.82 2.75
N VAL A 130 -2.41 -15.09 3.05
CA VAL A 130 -3.45 -15.88 2.36
C VAL A 130 -4.83 -15.22 2.52
N ARG A 131 -5.19 -14.86 3.76
CA ARG A 131 -6.48 -14.20 4.05
C ARG A 131 -6.61 -12.87 3.29
N SER A 132 -5.57 -12.05 3.30
CA SER A 132 -5.53 -10.76 2.59
C SER A 132 -5.71 -10.97 1.07
N ALA A 133 -5.01 -11.94 0.48
CA ALA A 133 -5.14 -12.28 -0.93
C ALA A 133 -6.54 -12.80 -1.31
N ASP A 134 -7.19 -13.57 -0.42
CA ASP A 134 -8.57 -14.03 -0.60
C ASP A 134 -9.59 -12.87 -0.52
N GLU A 135 -9.37 -11.92 0.38
CA GLU A 135 -10.20 -10.71 0.50
C GLU A 135 -10.07 -9.83 -0.74
N SER A 136 -8.84 -9.58 -1.22
CA SER A 136 -8.59 -8.83 -2.45
C SER A 136 -9.27 -9.48 -3.66
N ARG A 137 -9.17 -10.81 -3.80
CA ARG A 137 -9.87 -11.55 -4.87
C ARG A 137 -11.39 -11.45 -4.78
N ARG A 138 -11.96 -11.54 -3.57
CA ARG A 138 -13.42 -11.39 -3.36
C ARG A 138 -13.91 -9.99 -3.73
N LYS A 139 -13.19 -8.95 -3.31
CA LYS A 139 -13.51 -7.56 -3.67
C LYS A 139 -13.43 -7.33 -5.18
N ALA A 140 -12.40 -7.85 -5.84
CA ALA A 140 -12.28 -7.78 -7.30
C ALA A 140 -13.42 -8.51 -8.03
N GLY A 141 -13.86 -9.66 -7.51
CA GLY A 141 -15.01 -10.41 -8.07
C GLY A 141 -16.35 -9.70 -7.90
N ALA A 142 -16.55 -8.99 -6.77
CA ALA A 142 -17.78 -8.27 -6.47
C ALA A 142 -17.98 -7.03 -7.36
N VAL A 143 -16.90 -6.31 -7.69
CA VAL A 143 -16.96 -5.12 -8.58
C VAL A 143 -17.32 -5.49 -10.02
N LEU A 144 -17.09 -6.74 -10.43
CA LEU A 144 -17.47 -7.25 -11.76
C LEU A 144 -18.94 -7.71 -11.83
N GLN A 145 -19.64 -7.79 -10.70
CA GLN A 145 -21.07 -8.06 -10.64
C GLN A 145 -21.84 -6.75 -10.39
N ALA A 146 -22.63 -6.34 -11.39
CA ALA A 146 -23.56 -5.21 -11.43
C ALA A 146 -22.98 -3.81 -11.70
N LEU A 147 -22.91 -3.47 -12.98
CA LEU A 147 -23.59 -2.26 -13.46
C LEU A 147 -24.88 -2.73 -14.14
N PRO A 148 -26.08 -2.21 -13.77
CA PRO A 148 -27.28 -2.42 -14.56
C PRO A 148 -27.14 -1.87 -15.98
#